data_AF-A3JKE9-F1
#
_entry.id   AF-A3JKE9-F1
#
_cell.length_a   1.000
_cell.length_b   1.000
_cell.length_c   1.000
_cell.angle_alpha   90.00
_cell.angle_beta   90.00
_cell.angle_gamma   90.00
#
_symmetry.space_group_name_H-M   'P 1'
#
loop_
_entity.id
_entity.type
_entity.pdbx_description
1 polymer ?
#
loop_
_entity_poly.entity_id
_entity_poly.type
_entity_poly.pdbx_seq_one_letter_code
_entity_poly.pdbx_strand_id
1 'polypeptide(L)'
;MGRGVQGFDEAVWNVHSEKIVGIGCREKFLQNPRLLEDLLATGNREIVEASPYDKIWGIGLKDDHPDATNPSRWPGENRLGNVITQVREDLLAGYANYTLPERARVAVENAMAALGMNDEPSDSLGLR
;
A
#
# COMPACT_ATOMS: atom_id res chain seq x y z
N MET A 1 13.62 3.01 20.02
CA MET A 1 12.42 3.27 20.86
C MET A 1 11.29 2.40 20.32
N GLY A 2 10.56 1.68 21.17
CA GLY A 2 9.56 0.67 20.78
C GLY A 2 9.73 -0.67 21.53
N ARG A 3 10.95 -1.21 21.57
CA ARG A 3 11.29 -2.50 22.21
C ARG A 3 11.24 -2.53 23.75
N GLY A 4 10.82 -1.42 24.38
CA GLY A 4 10.79 -1.27 25.84
C GLY A 4 9.42 -0.88 26.38
N VAL A 5 8.36 -1.05 25.59
CA VAL A 5 6.99 -0.77 26.02
C VAL A 5 6.59 -1.82 27.07
N GLN A 6 6.31 -1.36 28.29
CA GLN A 6 5.76 -2.21 29.34
C GLN A 6 4.32 -2.59 29.03
N GLY A 7 3.94 -3.84 29.25
CA GLY A 7 2.60 -4.34 28.96
C GLY A 7 2.30 -4.56 27.47
N PHE A 8 3.32 -4.65 26.62
CA PHE A 8 3.14 -5.04 25.22
C PHE A 8 2.66 -6.49 25.14
N ASP A 9 1.52 -6.71 24.48
CA ASP A 9 0.98 -8.02 24.16
C ASP A 9 1.15 -8.25 22.64
N GLU A 10 2.04 -9.18 22.31
CA GLU A 10 2.35 -9.51 20.92
C GLU A 10 1.18 -10.16 20.19
N ALA A 11 0.36 -10.95 20.87
CA ALA A 11 -0.80 -11.60 20.26
C ALA A 11 -1.86 -10.56 19.89
N VAL A 12 -2.15 -9.63 20.79
CA VAL A 12 -3.05 -8.50 20.52
C VAL A 12 -2.50 -7.62 19.39
N TRP A 13 -1.20 -7.35 19.42
CA TRP A 13 -0.56 -6.57 18.35
C TRP A 13 -0.67 -7.27 16.98
N ASN A 14 -0.40 -8.57 16.91
CA ASN A 14 -0.47 -9.33 15.67
C ASN A 14 -1.88 -9.32 15.05
N VAL A 15 -2.93 -9.27 15.87
CA VAL A 15 -4.32 -9.16 15.39
C VAL A 15 -4.64 -7.77 14.80
N HIS A 16 -4.06 -6.69 15.33
CA HIS A 16 -4.46 -5.33 14.96
C HIS A 16 -3.46 -4.57 14.09
N SER A 17 -2.20 -5.00 14.07
CA SER A 17 -1.09 -4.24 13.52
C SER A 17 -1.25 -3.90 12.04
N GLU A 18 -1.64 -4.85 11.20
CA GLU A 18 -1.82 -4.61 9.76
C GLU A 18 -2.85 -3.51 9.48
N LYS A 19 -3.98 -3.53 10.19
CA LYS A 19 -5.02 -2.48 10.06
C LYS A 19 -4.47 -1.11 10.50
N ILE A 20 -3.77 -1.06 11.63
CA ILE A 20 -3.19 0.19 12.15
C ILE A 20 -2.13 0.74 11.18
N VAL A 21 -1.23 -0.12 10.71
CA VAL A 21 -0.19 0.22 9.73
C VAL A 21 -0.81 0.64 8.41
N GLY A 22 -1.88 -0.03 7.96
CA GLY A 22 -2.62 0.32 6.75
C GLY A 22 -3.24 1.72 6.83
N ILE A 23 -3.84 2.09 7.96
CA ILE A 23 -4.33 3.45 8.18
C ILE A 23 -3.17 4.45 8.07
N GLY A 24 -2.06 4.21 8.77
CA GLY A 24 -0.88 5.07 8.70
C GLY A 24 -0.31 5.20 7.29
N CYS A 25 -0.24 4.10 6.54
CA CYS A 25 0.20 4.09 5.15
C CYS A 25 -0.73 4.91 4.25
N ARG A 26 -2.05 4.70 4.38
CA ARG A 26 -3.07 5.48 3.64
C ARG A 26 -2.90 6.98 3.86
N GLU A 27 -2.84 7.42 5.12
CA GLU A 27 -2.65 8.83 5.45
C GLU A 27 -1.31 9.36 4.91
N LYS A 28 -0.23 8.57 5.02
CA LYS A 28 1.09 8.94 4.48
C LYS A 28 1.03 9.23 2.99
N PHE A 29 0.40 8.37 2.20
CA PHE A 29 0.29 8.56 0.75
C PHE A 29 -0.64 9.72 0.41
N LEU A 30 -1.81 9.83 1.06
CA LEU A 30 -2.75 10.94 0.85
C LEU A 30 -2.15 12.32 1.22
N GLN A 31 -1.31 12.37 2.25
CA GLN A 31 -0.64 13.60 2.67
C GLN A 31 0.45 14.04 1.70
N ASN A 32 1.04 13.11 0.94
CA ASN A 32 2.23 13.35 0.09
C ASN A 32 1.96 12.97 -1.38
N PRO A 33 1.56 13.94 -2.23
CA PRO A 33 1.15 13.64 -3.62
C PRO A 33 2.19 12.89 -4.44
N ARG A 34 3.48 13.24 -4.34
CA ARG A 34 4.55 12.53 -5.05
C ARG A 34 4.64 11.06 -4.65
N LEU A 35 4.49 10.75 -3.36
CA LEU A 35 4.52 9.36 -2.89
C LEU A 35 3.27 8.59 -3.35
N LEU A 36 2.12 9.28 -3.46
CA LEU A 36 0.92 8.69 -4.04
C LEU A 36 1.13 8.39 -5.53
N GLU A 37 1.70 9.31 -6.30
CA GLU A 37 2.06 9.08 -7.70
C GLU A 37 2.99 7.86 -7.84
N ASP A 38 4.05 7.79 -7.03
CA ASP A 38 4.99 6.66 -7.02
C ASP A 38 4.29 5.34 -6.68
N LEU A 39 3.41 5.36 -5.67
CA LEU A 39 2.62 4.19 -5.28
C LEU A 39 1.73 3.71 -6.43
N LEU A 40 0.98 4.61 -7.07
CA LEU A 40 0.06 4.21 -8.13
C LEU A 40 0.80 3.79 -9.41
N ALA A 41 1.94 4.41 -9.71
CA ALA A 41 2.84 4.03 -10.79
C ALA A 41 3.45 2.63 -10.63
N THR A 42 3.37 2.02 -9.43
CA THR A 42 3.71 0.59 -9.28
C THR A 42 2.76 -0.31 -10.09
N GLY A 43 1.55 0.15 -10.39
CA GLY A 43 0.55 -0.58 -11.17
C GLY A 43 0.14 -1.87 -10.49
N ASN A 44 0.25 -2.99 -11.21
CA ASN A 44 -0.04 -4.34 -10.68
C ASN A 44 1.20 -5.05 -10.12
N ARG A 45 2.34 -4.37 -10.03
CA ARG A 45 3.57 -4.98 -9.47
C ARG A 45 3.38 -5.25 -7.98
N GLU A 46 3.92 -6.39 -7.54
CA GLU A 46 4.02 -6.74 -6.13
C GLU A 46 5.00 -5.80 -5.43
N ILE A 47 4.58 -5.24 -4.30
CA ILE A 47 5.41 -4.37 -3.46
C ILE A 47 6.04 -5.24 -2.38
N VAL A 48 7.35 -5.11 -2.21
CA VAL A 48 8.11 -5.92 -1.26
C VAL A 48 8.99 -5.06 -0.37
N GLU A 49 9.02 -5.37 0.93
CA GLU A 49 9.99 -4.79 1.87
C GLU A 49 11.22 -5.70 1.93
N ALA A 50 12.26 -5.33 1.17
CA ALA A 50 13.49 -6.09 0.99
C ALA A 50 14.48 -5.94 2.17
N SER A 51 14.02 -6.34 3.35
CA SER A 51 14.84 -6.32 4.58
C SER A 51 15.32 -7.72 4.94
N PRO A 52 16.64 -7.98 5.03
CA PRO A 52 17.18 -9.28 5.46
C PRO A 52 16.98 -9.56 6.95
N TYR A 53 16.63 -8.53 7.73
CA TYR A 53 16.49 -8.62 9.19
C TYR A 53 15.04 -8.70 9.65
N ASP A 54 14.09 -8.44 8.75
CA ASP A 54 12.66 -8.44 9.05
C ASP A 54 11.96 -9.56 8.28
N LYS A 55 11.47 -10.55 9.03
CA LYS A 55 10.71 -11.68 8.50
C LYS A 55 9.21 -11.56 8.71
N ILE A 56 8.74 -10.54 9.42
CA ILE A 56 7.32 -10.33 9.67
C ILE A 56 6.81 -9.28 8.68
N TRP A 57 7.42 -8.10 8.67
CA TRP A 57 7.01 -7.02 7.76
C TRP A 57 7.72 -7.09 6.42
N GLY A 58 8.93 -7.67 6.37
CA GLY A 58 9.72 -7.84 5.16
C GLY A 58 9.77 -9.27 4.62
N ILE A 59 10.45 -9.43 3.49
CA ILE A 59 10.68 -10.73 2.84
C ILE A 59 11.82 -11.54 3.48
N GLY A 60 12.55 -10.96 4.44
CA GLY A 60 13.69 -11.60 5.09
C GLY A 60 14.91 -11.82 4.19
N LEU A 61 14.99 -11.10 3.07
CA LEU A 61 16.10 -11.10 2.10
C LEU A 61 16.47 -9.66 1.75
N LYS A 62 17.71 -9.44 1.31
CA LYS A 62 18.11 -8.18 0.67
C LYS A 62 17.50 -8.07 -0.72
N ASP A 63 17.44 -6.84 -1.22
CA ASP A 63 17.00 -6.50 -2.58
C ASP A 63 17.85 -7.16 -3.68
N ASP A 64 19.15 -7.33 -3.42
CA ASP A 64 20.11 -7.96 -4.34
C ASP A 64 20.18 -9.50 -4.24
N HIS A 65 19.40 -10.12 -3.36
CA HIS A 65 19.42 -11.57 -3.19
C HIS A 65 18.79 -12.28 -4.41
N PRO A 66 19.36 -13.40 -4.91
CA PRO A 66 18.82 -14.11 -6.08
C PRO A 66 17.36 -14.54 -5.96
N ASP A 67 16.94 -14.88 -4.73
CA ASP A 67 15.56 -15.29 -4.41
C ASP A 67 14.63 -14.09 -4.07
N ALA A 68 15.11 -12.84 -4.10
CA ALA A 68 14.33 -11.66 -3.70
C ALA A 68 13.06 -11.45 -4.54
N THR A 69 13.06 -11.91 -5.79
CA THR A 69 11.90 -11.84 -6.69
C THR A 69 11.11 -13.14 -6.76
N ASN A 70 11.36 -14.10 -5.85
CA ASN A 70 10.68 -15.39 -5.82
C ASN A 70 9.90 -15.57 -4.50
N PRO A 71 8.59 -15.22 -4.46
CA PRO A 71 7.78 -15.29 -3.24
C PRO A 71 7.79 -16.65 -2.55
N SER A 72 7.88 -17.75 -3.31
CA SER A 72 7.92 -19.12 -2.75
C SER A 72 9.20 -19.42 -1.96
N ARG A 73 10.21 -18.56 -2.06
CA ARG A 73 11.53 -18.69 -1.45
C ARG A 73 11.77 -17.68 -0.33
N TRP A 74 10.80 -16.79 -0.07
CA TRP A 74 10.96 -15.79 0.96
C TRP A 74 10.88 -16.42 2.35
N PRO A 75 11.87 -16.19 3.22
CA PRO A 75 11.80 -16.57 4.63
C PRO A 75 10.91 -15.63 5.47
N GLY A 76 10.45 -14.51 4.91
CA GLY A 76 9.57 -13.55 5.57
C GLY A 76 8.18 -13.43 4.94
N GLU A 77 7.26 -12.81 5.67
CA GLU A 77 5.83 -12.75 5.35
C GLU A 77 5.44 -11.57 4.45
N ASN A 78 6.32 -10.58 4.28
CA ASN A 78 6.06 -9.36 3.50
C ASN A 78 4.78 -8.59 3.91
N ARG A 79 4.40 -8.58 5.20
CA ARG A 79 3.16 -7.93 5.64
C ARG A 79 3.07 -6.47 5.22
N LEU A 80 4.18 -5.73 5.22
CA LEU A 80 4.18 -4.33 4.82
C LEU A 80 3.84 -4.17 3.34
N GLY A 81 4.44 -4.99 2.48
CA GLY A 81 4.17 -4.99 1.04
C GLY A 81 2.71 -5.30 0.73
N ASN A 82 2.13 -6.28 1.42
CA ASN A 82 0.72 -6.64 1.30
C ASN A 82 -0.20 -5.50 1.75
N VAL A 83 0.08 -4.89 2.91
CA VAL A 83 -0.69 -3.74 3.43
C VAL A 83 -0.64 -2.55 2.47
N ILE A 84 0.54 -2.21 1.94
CA ILE A 84 0.69 -1.10 0.97
C ILE A 84 -0.05 -1.41 -0.33
N THR A 85 -0.02 -2.67 -0.79
CA THR A 85 -0.77 -3.13 -1.95
C THR A 85 -2.28 -2.98 -1.75
N GLN A 86 -2.81 -3.40 -0.60
CA GLN A 86 -4.23 -3.19 -0.27
C GLN A 86 -4.59 -1.71 -0.23
N VAL A 87 -3.73 -0.86 0.36
CA VAL A 87 -3.95 0.60 0.39
C VAL A 87 -4.00 1.19 -1.03
N ARG A 88 -3.12 0.74 -1.93
CA ARG A 88 -3.14 1.14 -3.36
C ARG A 88 -4.48 0.78 -4.00
N GLU A 89 -4.94 -0.46 -3.81
CA GLU A 89 -6.19 -0.96 -4.37
C GLU A 89 -7.41 -0.21 -3.81
N ASP A 90 -7.46 0.02 -2.49
CA ASP A 90 -8.53 0.77 -1.83
C ASP A 90 -8.58 2.23 -2.34
N LEU A 91 -7.43 2.86 -2.56
CA LEU A 91 -7.34 4.22 -3.09
C LEU A 91 -7.80 4.30 -4.55
N LEU A 92 -7.48 3.29 -5.38
CA LEU A 92 -7.96 3.19 -6.76
C LEU A 92 -9.47 2.92 -6.83
N ALA A 93 -9.99 2.00 -5.99
CA ALA A 93 -11.41 1.66 -5.95
C ALA A 93 -12.27 2.79 -5.37
N GLY A 94 -11.78 3.45 -4.32
CA GLY A 94 -12.44 4.59 -3.69
C GLY A 94 -12.34 5.89 -4.49
N TYR A 95 -11.60 5.89 -5.60
CA TYR A 95 -11.27 7.11 -6.33
C TYR A 95 -12.49 7.87 -6.85
N ALA A 96 -13.56 7.15 -7.23
CA ALA A 96 -14.83 7.75 -7.61
C ALA A 96 -15.60 8.40 -6.43
N ASN A 97 -15.27 8.04 -5.19
CA ASN A 97 -16.08 8.33 -3.98
C ASN A 97 -15.36 9.17 -2.91
N TYR A 98 -14.07 9.50 -3.05
CA TYR A 98 -13.36 10.35 -2.09
C TYR A 98 -13.32 11.83 -2.54
N THR A 99 -13.72 12.75 -1.66
CA THR A 99 -13.35 14.17 -1.79
C THR A 99 -11.86 14.32 -1.46
N LEU A 100 -11.01 14.13 -2.45
CA LEU A 100 -9.57 14.32 -2.31
C LEU A 100 -9.22 15.80 -2.44
N PRO A 101 -8.19 16.30 -1.73
CA PRO A 101 -7.62 17.60 -2.05
C PRO A 101 -7.08 17.57 -3.49
N GLU A 102 -7.31 18.64 -4.26
CA GLU A 102 -7.09 18.70 -5.73
C GLU A 102 -5.76 18.06 -6.21
N ARG A 103 -4.67 18.31 -5.47
CA ARG A 103 -3.34 17.75 -5.76
C ARG A 103 -3.28 16.21 -5.77
N ALA A 104 -4.07 15.54 -4.94
CA ALA A 104 -4.16 14.09 -4.90
C ALA A 104 -5.08 13.55 -6.00
N ARG A 105 -6.04 14.36 -6.46
CA ARG A 105 -6.88 14.05 -7.62
C ARG A 105 -6.03 14.01 -8.90
N VAL A 106 -5.25 15.05 -9.15
CA VAL A 106 -4.36 15.08 -10.34
C VAL A 106 -3.37 13.91 -10.36
N ALA A 107 -2.80 13.54 -9.20
CA ALA A 107 -1.89 12.41 -9.07
C ALA A 107 -2.52 11.08 -9.51
N VAL A 108 -3.76 10.82 -9.10
CA VAL A 108 -4.42 9.55 -9.43
C VAL A 108 -5.00 9.56 -10.84
N GLU A 109 -5.48 10.69 -11.36
CA GLU A 109 -5.86 10.80 -12.77
C GLU A 109 -4.68 10.46 -13.68
N ASN A 110 -3.50 11.00 -13.38
CA ASN A 110 -2.27 10.68 -14.11
C ASN A 110 -1.92 9.20 -14.02
N ALA A 111 -2.11 8.58 -12.84
CA ALA A 111 -1.83 7.17 -12.66
C ALA A 111 -2.85 6.24 -13.36
N MET A 112 -4.15 6.55 -13.29
CA MET A 112 -5.21 5.82 -14.01
C MET A 112 -4.97 5.91 -15.53
N ALA A 113 -4.57 7.08 -16.03
CA ALA A 113 -4.18 7.27 -17.41
C ALA A 113 -2.94 6.44 -17.80
N ALA A 114 -1.91 6.40 -16.93
CA ALA A 114 -0.72 5.59 -17.15
C ALA A 114 -1.00 4.07 -17.12
N LEU A 115 -2.03 3.64 -16.38
CA LEU A 115 -2.49 2.25 -16.31
C LEU A 115 -3.50 1.90 -17.41
N GLY A 116 -3.87 2.84 -18.28
CA GLY A 116 -4.85 2.63 -19.34
C GLY A 116 -6.29 2.45 -18.83
N MET A 117 -6.56 2.82 -17.58
CA MET A 117 -7.88 2.75 -16.94
C MET A 117 -8.68 4.04 -17.20
N ASN A 118 -8.81 4.44 -18.46
CA ASN A 118 -9.55 5.63 -18.89
C ASN A 118 -11.07 5.38 -19.00
N ASP A 119 -11.65 4.61 -18.09
CA ASP A 119 -13.11 4.55 -18.05
C ASP A 119 -13.61 5.86 -17.42
N GLU A 120 -14.24 6.68 -18.26
CA GLU A 120 -15.14 7.76 -17.86
C GLU A 120 -15.97 7.29 -16.64
N PRO A 121 -16.11 8.11 -15.58
CA PRO A 121 -17.02 7.75 -14.50
C PRO A 121 -18.37 7.50 -15.13
N SER A 122 -18.86 6.25 -15.06
CA SER A 122 -20.15 5.92 -15.62
C SER A 122 -21.17 6.83 -14.95
N ASP A 123 -21.75 7.73 -15.73
CA ASP A 123 -22.88 8.56 -15.37
C ASP A 123 -24.09 7.64 -15.16
N SER A 124 -24.08 6.92 -14.04
CA SER A 124 -25.17 6.07 -13.57
C SER A 124 -25.58 6.50 -12.17
N LEU A 125 -25.70 7.81 -11.97
CA LEU A 125 -26.75 8.36 -11.12
C LEU A 125 -27.86 8.84 -12.03
N GLY A 126 -28.60 7.87 -12.57
CA GLY A 126 -29.95 8.09 -13.06
C GLY A 126 -30.87 8.46 -11.88
N LEU A 127 -30.77 9.70 -11.41
CA LEU A 127 -31.82 10.35 -10.64
C LEU A 127 -32.90 10.79 -11.63
N ARG A 128 -33.95 9.97 -11.71
CA ARG A 128 -35.30 10.44 -12.04
C ARG A 128 -36.07 10.61 -10.75
#